data_AF-A0A7W1QS90-F1
#
_entry.id   AF-A0A7W1QS90-F1
#
_cell.length_a   1.000
_cell.length_b   1.000
_cell.length_c   1.000
_cell.angle_alpha   90.00
_cell.angle_beta   90.00
_cell.angle_gamma   90.00
#
_symmetry.space_group_name_H-M   'P 1'
#
loop_
_entity.id
_entity.type
_entity.pdbx_description
1 polymer ?
#
loop_
_entity_poly.entity_id
_entity_poly.type
_entity_poly.pdbx_seq_one_letter_code
_entity_poly.pdbx_strand_id
1 'polypeptide(L)'
;MKKWFIPTMLLSANLIVGCGKVDTSKKQSKPVKAQAVQVSSTSGGVRYSASIRANMQVDVAFKVGGYIQSIAQVRDMSGQTRYIQEGDILKKGTVLATVRQSDYQAKVNQAKSQQEEARTAFETSKAQLVEVQSGVEASRSQLAEAQAAFDRASLEFERAKTLFANQSLTKTDYDAAKAQFEVAQARLNTAKAQFRG
;
A
#
# COMPACT_ATOMS: atom_id res chain seq x y z
N MET A 1 57.23 -89.63 118.12
CA MET A 1 56.02 -88.84 118.40
C MET A 1 56.47 -87.41 118.66
N LYS A 2 56.32 -86.51 117.69
CA LYS A 2 55.22 -85.52 117.54
C LYS A 2 55.67 -84.12 118.01
N LYS A 3 56.31 -83.46 117.04
CA LYS A 3 56.54 -82.04 116.70
C LYS A 3 56.29 -80.93 117.74
N TRP A 4 57.30 -80.06 117.89
CA TRP A 4 57.16 -78.63 118.24
C TRP A 4 58.38 -77.81 117.74
N PHE A 5 58.16 -76.49 117.61
CA PHE A 5 59.07 -75.34 117.58
C PHE A 5 59.39 -74.52 116.29
N ILE A 6 59.00 -73.23 116.43
CA ILE A 6 59.34 -71.90 115.84
C ILE A 6 60.90 -71.66 115.88
N PRO A 7 61.60 -70.61 115.31
CA PRO A 7 61.22 -69.30 114.71
C PRO A 7 61.98 -68.81 113.43
N THR A 8 61.56 -67.60 113.01
CA THR A 8 62.20 -66.48 112.27
C THR A 8 63.74 -66.29 112.28
N MET A 9 64.30 -65.67 111.22
CA MET A 9 65.12 -64.42 111.21
C MET A 9 66.32 -64.40 110.22
N LEU A 10 66.68 -63.17 109.76
CA LEU A 10 67.87 -62.66 109.01
C LEU A 10 67.77 -62.66 107.47
N LEU A 11 67.63 -61.53 106.75
CA LEU A 11 68.39 -60.26 106.67
C LEU A 11 69.76 -60.40 105.98
N SER A 12 69.88 -59.93 104.71
CA SER A 12 71.04 -59.15 104.21
C SER A 12 70.98 -58.92 102.69
N ALA A 13 71.17 -57.65 102.30
CA ALA A 13 71.31 -57.18 100.92
C ALA A 13 72.77 -57.29 100.44
N ASN A 14 73.01 -57.46 99.13
CA ASN A 14 74.15 -56.89 98.39
C ASN A 14 74.03 -57.08 96.86
N LEU A 15 74.66 -56.13 96.15
CA LEU A 15 74.64 -55.83 94.70
C LEU A 15 75.19 -56.95 93.78
N ILE A 16 74.88 -56.89 92.47
CA ILE A 16 75.83 -56.76 91.31
C ILE A 16 75.09 -56.85 89.94
N VAL A 17 75.34 -55.83 89.09
CA VAL A 17 75.50 -55.72 87.61
C VAL A 17 75.02 -56.82 86.63
N GLY A 18 74.39 -56.40 85.51
CA GLY A 18 74.31 -57.18 84.25
C GLY A 18 73.58 -56.46 83.08
N CYS A 19 74.21 -56.38 81.90
CA CYS A 19 73.93 -55.46 80.79
C CYS A 19 73.19 -56.10 79.59
N GLY A 20 72.43 -55.29 78.82
CA GLY A 20 72.42 -55.34 77.35
C GLY A 20 71.16 -55.80 76.61
N LYS A 21 70.48 -54.87 75.91
CA LYS A 21 69.97 -55.03 74.54
C LYS A 21 69.75 -53.65 73.89
N VAL A 22 70.28 -53.49 72.68
CA VAL A 22 70.26 -52.28 71.85
C VAL A 22 69.16 -52.44 70.81
N ASP A 23 68.17 -51.54 70.81
CA ASP A 23 67.18 -51.45 69.73
C ASP A 23 67.33 -50.11 69.00
N THR A 24 67.69 -50.21 67.72
CA THR A 24 67.81 -49.12 66.76
C THR A 24 66.44 -48.50 66.47
N SER A 25 66.19 -47.29 67.00
CA SER A 25 65.00 -46.51 66.71
C SER A 25 65.13 -45.78 65.35
N LYS A 26 64.45 -46.30 64.33
CA LYS A 26 64.30 -45.65 63.01
C LYS A 26 63.23 -44.56 63.12
N LYS A 27 63.66 -43.30 63.10
CA LYS A 27 62.81 -42.10 63.19
C LYS A 27 61.77 -42.11 62.05
N GLN A 28 60.48 -42.19 62.39
CA GLN A 28 59.40 -42.18 61.40
C GLN A 28 59.14 -40.76 60.87
N SER A 29 59.17 -40.62 59.54
CA SER A 29 58.93 -39.37 58.80
C SER A 29 57.44 -39.00 58.83
N LYS A 30 57.15 -37.73 59.09
CA LYS A 30 55.77 -37.19 59.15
C LYS A 30 55.17 -37.09 57.74
N PRO A 31 53.89 -37.46 57.55
CA PRO A 31 53.25 -37.38 56.24
C PRO A 31 52.91 -35.93 55.89
N VAL A 32 53.18 -35.56 54.63
CA VAL A 32 52.80 -34.29 54.00
C VAL A 32 52.06 -34.59 52.72
N LYS A 33 51.03 -33.80 52.42
CA LYS A 33 50.30 -33.92 51.15
C LYS A 33 51.20 -33.38 50.04
N ALA A 34 51.61 -34.26 49.13
CA ALA A 34 52.31 -33.89 47.90
C ALA A 34 51.40 -34.18 46.70
N GLN A 35 51.44 -33.31 45.69
CA GLN A 35 50.79 -33.50 44.41
C GLN A 35 51.86 -33.43 43.32
N ALA A 36 51.91 -34.43 42.44
CA ALA A 36 52.86 -34.45 41.34
C ALA A 36 52.56 -33.29 40.38
N VAL A 37 53.57 -32.47 40.10
CA VAL A 37 53.45 -31.37 39.14
C VAL A 37 53.21 -31.95 37.75
N GLN A 38 52.01 -31.75 37.21
CA GLN A 38 51.70 -32.05 35.82
C GLN A 38 51.81 -30.77 35.00
N VAL A 39 52.47 -30.86 33.85
CA VAL A 39 52.58 -29.76 32.89
C VAL A 39 51.20 -29.52 32.29
N SER A 40 50.45 -28.59 32.88
CA SER A 40 49.18 -28.15 32.32
C SER A 40 49.50 -27.20 31.16
N SER A 41 49.47 -27.71 29.93
CA SER A 41 49.45 -26.86 28.74
C SER A 41 48.11 -26.13 28.73
N THR A 42 48.09 -24.94 29.33
CA THR A 42 47.00 -24.00 29.12
C THR A 42 47.03 -23.61 27.65
N SER A 43 46.24 -24.31 26.82
CA SER A 43 45.83 -23.75 25.54
C SER A 43 44.88 -22.60 25.86
N GLY A 44 45.48 -21.43 26.13
CA GLY A 44 44.77 -20.17 26.27
C GLY A 44 44.14 -19.84 24.91
N GLY A 45 42.98 -20.44 24.61
CA GLY A 45 42.21 -20.10 23.43
C GLY A 45 41.87 -18.62 23.50
N VAL A 46 42.44 -17.82 22.59
CA VAL A 46 42.18 -16.40 22.53
C VAL A 46 40.69 -16.21 22.23
N ARG A 47 39.98 -15.61 23.20
CA ARG A 47 38.56 -15.30 23.04
C ARG A 47 38.45 -13.95 22.35
N TYR A 48 37.83 -13.94 21.17
CA TYR A 48 37.51 -12.72 20.43
C TYR A 48 35.99 -12.51 20.45
N SER A 49 35.59 -11.26 20.63
CA SER A 49 34.21 -10.84 20.42
C SER A 49 34.11 -10.19 19.04
N ALA A 50 33.26 -10.73 18.18
CA ALA A 50 32.91 -10.15 16.90
C ALA A 50 31.40 -10.09 16.77
N SER A 51 30.88 -9.07 16.08
CA SER A 51 29.46 -8.95 15.74
C SER A 51 29.32 -8.96 14.23
N ILE A 52 28.39 -9.79 13.73
CA ILE A 52 28.06 -9.83 12.31
C ILE A 52 26.96 -8.81 12.07
N ARG A 53 27.16 -7.91 11.11
CA ARG A 53 26.14 -6.94 10.67
C ARG A 53 25.95 -7.08 9.17
N ALA A 54 24.71 -6.98 8.72
CA ALA A 54 24.42 -6.92 7.29
C ALA A 54 25.04 -5.64 6.71
N ASN A 55 25.70 -5.76 5.55
CA ASN A 55 26.21 -4.58 4.83
C ASN A 55 25.08 -3.74 4.21
N MET A 56 23.93 -4.36 3.96
CA MET A 56 22.75 -3.78 3.34
C MET A 56 21.51 -4.52 3.85
N GLN A 57 20.54 -3.75 4.31
CA GLN A 57 19.22 -4.24 4.70
C GLN A 57 18.17 -3.39 3.98
N VAL A 58 17.12 -4.04 3.50
CA VAL A 58 16.02 -3.38 2.81
C VAL A 58 14.72 -3.83 3.44
N ASP A 59 13.98 -2.88 3.98
CA ASP A 59 12.64 -3.13 4.49
C ASP A 59 11.66 -3.06 3.32
N VAL A 60 10.93 -4.15 3.09
CA VAL A 60 9.95 -4.26 2.01
C VAL A 60 8.54 -4.12 2.56
N ALA A 61 7.71 -3.35 1.87
CA ALA A 61 6.31 -3.14 2.22
C ALA A 61 5.44 -3.14 0.96
N PHE A 62 4.16 -3.47 1.14
CA PHE A 62 3.19 -3.32 0.08
C PHE A 62 2.88 -1.84 -0.16
N LYS A 63 2.81 -1.44 -1.43
CA LYS A 63 2.37 -0.10 -1.83
C LYS A 63 0.88 0.15 -1.56
N VAL A 64 0.12 -0.93 -1.44
CA VAL A 64 -1.33 -0.91 -1.28
C VAL A 64 -1.72 -1.79 -0.09
N GLY A 65 -2.64 -1.32 0.75
CA GLY A 65 -3.10 -2.07 1.92
C GLY A 65 -4.19 -3.08 1.57
N GLY A 66 -4.13 -4.28 2.14
CA GLY A 66 -5.17 -5.29 1.93
C GLY A 66 -4.86 -6.61 2.61
N TYR A 67 -5.73 -7.59 2.41
CA TYR A 67 -5.54 -8.92 2.96
C TYR A 67 -4.51 -9.71 2.16
N ILE A 68 -3.57 -10.35 2.86
CA ILE A 68 -2.61 -11.27 2.24
C ILE A 68 -3.38 -12.50 1.76
N GLN A 69 -3.22 -12.84 0.48
CA GLN A 69 -3.79 -14.04 -0.14
C GLN A 69 -2.83 -15.22 -0.02
N SER A 70 -1.53 -14.99 -0.20
CA SER A 70 -0.53 -16.04 -0.08
C SER A 70 0.81 -15.49 0.39
N ILE A 71 1.57 -16.35 1.08
CA ILE A 71 2.96 -16.15 1.47
C ILE A 71 3.79 -17.22 0.73
N ALA A 72 4.97 -16.85 0.26
CA ALA A 72 5.87 -17.73 -0.45
C ALA A 72 6.26 -18.94 0.41
N GLN A 73 6.38 -20.09 -0.26
CA GLN A 73 6.82 -21.33 0.36
C GLN A 73 8.19 -21.72 -0.19
N VAL A 74 9.07 -22.14 0.70
CA VAL A 74 10.41 -22.62 0.37
C VAL A 74 10.47 -24.11 0.72
N ARG A 75 11.26 -24.86 -0.06
CA ARG A 75 11.50 -26.27 0.19
C ARG A 75 12.67 -26.42 1.14
N ASP A 76 12.46 -27.13 2.23
CA ASP A 76 13.53 -27.42 3.18
C ASP A 76 14.49 -28.51 2.66
N MET A 77 15.55 -28.78 3.43
CA MET A 77 16.50 -29.85 3.11
C MET A 77 15.89 -31.26 3.23
N SER A 78 14.73 -31.39 3.88
CA SER A 78 13.96 -32.64 4.01
C SER A 78 12.99 -32.86 2.84
N GLY A 79 12.87 -31.88 1.94
CA GLY A 79 11.96 -31.90 0.79
C GLY A 79 10.54 -31.41 1.08
N GLN A 80 10.23 -31.00 2.31
CA GLN A 80 8.93 -30.48 2.74
C GLN A 80 8.78 -28.99 2.40
N THR A 81 7.56 -28.59 2.06
CA THR A 81 7.22 -27.18 1.78
C THR A 81 6.84 -26.48 3.08
N ARG A 82 7.53 -25.39 3.40
CA ARG A 82 7.21 -24.53 4.55
C ARG A 82 7.13 -23.06 4.14
N TYR A 83 6.45 -22.25 4.93
CA TYR A 83 6.51 -20.80 4.76
C TYR A 83 7.93 -20.29 4.92
N ILE A 84 8.22 -19.23 4.16
CA ILE A 84 9.50 -18.54 4.24
C ILE A 84 9.72 -17.95 5.64
N GLN A 85 10.96 -18.05 6.11
CA GLN A 85 11.41 -17.55 7.41
C GLN A 85 12.69 -16.73 7.27
N GLU A 86 13.05 -16.04 8.34
CA GLU A 86 14.33 -15.34 8.45
C GLU A 86 15.49 -16.32 8.27
N GLY A 87 16.47 -15.93 7.45
CA GLY A 87 17.63 -16.77 7.10
C GLY A 87 17.47 -17.56 5.79
N ASP A 88 16.28 -17.58 5.19
CA ASP A 88 16.08 -18.22 3.87
C ASP A 88 16.73 -17.41 2.74
N ILE A 89 17.43 -18.10 1.84
CA ILE A 89 18.10 -17.47 0.70
C ILE A 89 17.09 -17.22 -0.42
N LEU A 90 17.00 -15.97 -0.85
CA LEU A 90 16.09 -15.54 -1.91
C LEU A 90 16.83 -14.91 -3.08
N LYS A 91 16.26 -15.08 -4.28
CA LYS A 91 16.74 -14.40 -5.48
C LYS A 91 15.94 -13.11 -5.68
N LYS A 92 16.56 -12.13 -6.34
CA LYS A 92 15.85 -10.91 -6.75
C LYS A 92 14.67 -11.27 -7.65
N GLY A 93 13.51 -10.67 -7.37
CA GLY A 93 12.27 -10.91 -8.12
C GLY A 93 11.40 -12.03 -7.57
N THR A 94 11.84 -12.74 -6.52
CA THR A 94 10.98 -13.71 -5.83
C THR A 94 9.82 -12.98 -5.15
N VAL A 95 8.59 -13.37 -5.48
CA VAL A 95 7.38 -12.88 -4.83
C VAL A 95 7.31 -13.46 -3.43
N LEU A 96 7.33 -12.61 -2.40
CA LEU A 96 7.30 -13.03 -1.00
C LEU A 96 5.88 -13.22 -0.47
N ALA A 97 4.97 -12.36 -0.90
CA ALA A 97 3.57 -12.45 -0.56
C ALA A 97 2.73 -11.69 -1.60
N THR A 98 1.48 -12.13 -1.77
CA THR A 98 0.54 -11.56 -2.72
C THR A 98 -0.68 -11.05 -1.96
N VAL A 99 -1.09 -9.82 -2.23
CA VAL A 99 -2.34 -9.24 -1.70
C VAL A 99 -3.51 -9.75 -2.55
N ARG A 100 -4.68 -9.94 -1.93
CA ARG A 100 -5.89 -10.38 -2.61
C ARG A 100 -6.27 -9.43 -3.75
N GLN A 101 -6.28 -9.95 -4.97
CA GLN A 101 -6.51 -9.14 -6.17
C GLN A 101 -7.99 -8.80 -6.41
N SER A 102 -8.94 -9.60 -5.90
CA SER A 102 -10.38 -9.42 -6.12
C SER A 102 -10.88 -8.04 -5.70
N ASP A 103 -10.41 -7.54 -4.56
CA ASP A 103 -10.86 -6.28 -3.97
C ASP A 103 -10.40 -5.09 -4.84
N TYR A 104 -9.26 -5.22 -5.50
CA TYR A 104 -8.76 -4.23 -6.45
C TYR A 104 -9.42 -4.35 -7.82
N GLN A 105 -9.71 -5.57 -8.28
CA GLN A 105 -10.48 -5.76 -9.52
C GLN A 105 -11.87 -5.15 -9.40
N ALA A 106 -12.54 -5.31 -8.25
CA ALA A 106 -13.82 -4.67 -7.97
C ALA A 106 -13.73 -3.13 -8.07
N LYS A 107 -12.69 -2.52 -7.47
CA LYS A 107 -12.45 -1.07 -7.58
C LYS A 107 -12.16 -0.62 -9.01
N VAL A 108 -11.36 -1.38 -9.75
CA VAL A 108 -11.05 -1.10 -11.16
C VAL A 108 -12.31 -1.21 -12.02
N ASN A 109 -13.13 -2.23 -11.80
CA ASN A 109 -14.38 -2.42 -12.53
C ASN A 109 -15.38 -1.30 -12.21
N GLN A 110 -15.51 -0.91 -10.94
CA GLN A 110 -16.33 0.23 -10.53
C GLN A 110 -15.88 1.53 -11.21
N ALA A 111 -14.57 1.83 -11.21
CA ALA A 111 -14.03 3.02 -11.87
C ALA A 111 -14.24 2.99 -13.39
N LYS A 112 -14.10 1.81 -14.02
CA LYS A 112 -14.40 1.62 -15.44
C LYS A 112 -15.88 1.83 -15.76
N SER A 113 -16.80 1.33 -14.93
CA SER A 113 -18.24 1.57 -15.09
C SER A 113 -18.57 3.06 -15.00
N GLN A 114 -18.01 3.77 -14.02
CA GLN A 114 -18.19 5.23 -13.90
C GLN A 114 -17.64 5.99 -15.11
N GLN A 115 -16.49 5.57 -15.64
CA GLN A 115 -15.93 6.15 -16.86
C GLN A 115 -16.86 5.93 -18.06
N GLU A 116 -17.42 4.73 -18.23
CA GLU A 116 -18.31 4.41 -19.33
C GLU A 116 -19.65 5.12 -19.23
N GLU A 117 -20.19 5.27 -18.01
CA GLU A 117 -21.37 6.10 -17.73
C GLU A 117 -21.13 7.55 -18.12
N ALA A 118 -19.99 8.13 -17.71
CA ALA A 118 -19.62 9.50 -18.06
C ALA A 118 -19.44 9.66 -19.59
N ARG A 119 -18.86 8.66 -20.24
CA ARG A 119 -18.70 8.64 -21.70
C ARG A 119 -20.06 8.58 -22.40
N THR A 120 -20.96 7.73 -21.93
CA THR A 120 -22.33 7.62 -22.46
C THR A 120 -23.08 8.94 -22.29
N ALA A 121 -22.97 9.58 -21.12
CA ALA A 121 -23.56 10.89 -20.87
C ALA A 121 -23.00 11.98 -21.80
N PHE A 122 -21.70 11.92 -22.14
CA PHE A 122 -21.11 12.83 -23.12
C PHE A 122 -21.63 12.58 -24.54
N GLU A 123 -21.73 11.32 -24.96
CA GLU A 123 -22.27 10.98 -26.28
C GLU A 123 -23.76 11.37 -26.42
N THR A 124 -24.57 11.19 -25.38
CA THR A 124 -25.97 11.65 -25.39
C THR A 124 -26.06 13.18 -25.43
N SER A 125 -25.20 13.88 -24.68
CA SER A 125 -25.11 15.34 -24.73
C SER A 125 -24.72 15.82 -26.14
N LYS A 126 -23.77 15.13 -26.78
CA LYS A 126 -23.35 15.42 -28.16
C LYS A 126 -24.47 15.17 -29.17
N ALA A 127 -25.24 14.09 -29.02
CA ALA A 127 -26.41 13.83 -29.86
C ALA A 127 -27.49 14.92 -29.69
N GLN A 128 -27.72 15.38 -28.45
CA GLN A 128 -28.62 16.51 -28.18
C GLN A 128 -28.14 17.81 -28.85
N LEU A 129 -26.83 18.06 -28.93
CA LEU A 129 -26.30 19.23 -29.65
C LEU A 129 -26.63 19.18 -31.15
N VAL A 130 -26.58 18.00 -31.77
CA VAL A 130 -26.95 17.85 -33.19
C VAL A 130 -28.43 18.15 -33.39
N GLU A 131 -29.30 17.78 -32.44
CA GLU A 131 -30.72 18.11 -32.48
C GLU A 131 -30.99 19.61 -32.23
N VAL A 132 -30.27 20.23 -31.30
CA VAL A 132 -30.37 21.69 -31.11
C VAL A 132 -29.92 22.42 -32.39
N GLN A 133 -28.88 21.92 -33.08
CA GLN A 133 -28.44 22.48 -34.35
C GLN A 133 -29.50 22.38 -35.45
N SER A 134 -30.22 21.26 -35.56
CA SER A 134 -31.31 21.10 -36.52
C SER A 134 -32.46 22.08 -36.24
N GLY A 135 -32.79 22.29 -34.96
CA GLY A 135 -33.77 23.29 -34.52
C GLY A 135 -33.36 24.74 -34.81
N VAL A 136 -32.07 25.07 -34.66
CA VAL A 136 -31.54 26.40 -35.02
C VAL A 136 -31.67 26.64 -36.53
N GLU A 137 -31.40 25.64 -37.36
CA GLU A 137 -31.51 25.79 -38.82
C GLU A 137 -32.98 25.96 -39.27
N ALA A 138 -33.92 25.27 -38.63
CA ALA A 138 -35.35 25.50 -38.85
C ALA A 138 -35.76 26.94 -38.47
N SER A 139 -35.31 27.42 -37.31
CA SER A 139 -35.58 28.78 -36.82
C SER A 139 -34.95 29.84 -37.75
N ARG A 140 -33.76 29.55 -38.28
CA ARG A 140 -33.08 30.41 -39.26
C ARG A 140 -33.84 30.48 -40.58
N SER A 141 -34.36 29.36 -41.05
CA SER A 141 -35.17 29.29 -42.27
C SER A 141 -36.45 30.11 -42.14
N GLN A 142 -37.14 30.02 -41.00
CA GLN A 142 -38.32 30.84 -40.72
C GLN A 142 -38.01 32.35 -40.67
N LEU A 143 -36.87 32.73 -40.09
CA LEU A 143 -36.41 34.12 -40.10
C LEU A 143 -36.13 34.60 -41.54
N ALA A 144 -35.51 33.77 -42.37
CA ALA A 144 -35.23 34.09 -43.76
C ALA A 144 -36.52 34.27 -44.58
N GLU A 145 -37.52 33.41 -44.39
CA GLU A 145 -38.85 33.55 -45.01
C GLU A 145 -39.56 34.84 -44.58
N ALA A 146 -39.55 35.15 -43.28
CA ALA A 146 -40.16 36.37 -42.76
C ALA A 146 -39.45 37.63 -43.28
N GLN A 147 -38.12 37.59 -43.44
CA GLN A 147 -37.34 38.68 -44.02
C GLN A 147 -37.69 38.87 -45.51
N ALA A 148 -37.77 37.79 -46.29
CA ALA A 148 -38.16 37.88 -47.70
C ALA A 148 -39.59 38.44 -47.88
N ALA A 149 -40.52 38.06 -47.01
CA ALA A 149 -41.88 38.60 -47.02
C ALA A 149 -41.92 40.09 -46.66
N PHE A 150 -41.11 40.53 -45.69
CA PHE A 150 -40.96 41.94 -45.34
C PHE A 150 -40.34 42.75 -46.48
N ASP A 151 -39.27 42.25 -47.10
CA ASP A 151 -38.59 42.93 -48.20
C ASP A 151 -39.56 43.14 -49.37
N ARG A 152 -40.31 42.09 -49.73
CA ARG A 152 -41.36 42.18 -50.75
C ARG A 152 -42.42 43.24 -50.40
N ALA A 153 -42.98 43.19 -49.20
CA ALA A 153 -44.00 44.15 -48.76
C ALA A 153 -43.45 45.59 -48.70
N SER A 154 -42.17 45.76 -48.39
CA SER A 154 -41.50 47.08 -48.38
C SER A 154 -41.41 47.69 -49.78
N LEU A 155 -41.04 46.87 -50.78
CA LEU A 155 -40.97 47.30 -52.18
C LEU A 155 -42.36 47.63 -52.74
N GLU A 156 -43.37 46.82 -52.38
CA GLU A 156 -44.76 47.04 -52.77
C GLU A 156 -45.32 48.32 -52.13
N PHE A 157 -45.02 48.59 -50.86
CA PHE A 157 -45.39 49.84 -50.19
C PHE A 157 -44.70 51.07 -50.79
N GLU A 158 -43.39 51.01 -51.06
CA GLU A 158 -42.67 52.12 -51.72
C GLU A 158 -43.21 52.37 -53.14
N ARG A 159 -43.54 51.32 -53.89
CA ARG A 159 -44.21 51.44 -55.18
C ARG A 159 -45.60 52.09 -55.03
N ALA A 160 -46.39 51.67 -54.06
CA ALA A 160 -47.70 52.25 -53.80
C ALA A 160 -47.60 53.74 -53.41
N LYS A 161 -46.61 54.11 -52.62
CA LYS A 161 -46.32 55.48 -52.19
C LYS A 161 -45.98 56.39 -53.38
N THR A 162 -45.13 55.92 -54.30
CA THR A 162 -44.79 56.67 -55.52
C THR A 162 -45.98 56.81 -56.46
N LEU A 163 -46.76 55.75 -56.67
CA LEU A 163 -47.96 55.79 -57.51
C LEU A 163 -49.07 56.67 -56.92
N PHE A 164 -49.27 56.64 -55.59
CA PHE A 164 -50.22 57.50 -54.89
C PHE A 164 -49.81 58.98 -54.95
N ALA A 165 -48.52 59.28 -54.78
CA ALA A 165 -47.98 60.64 -54.93
C ALA A 165 -48.21 61.19 -56.36
N ASN A 166 -48.12 60.32 -57.37
CA ASN A 166 -48.43 60.63 -58.76
C ASN A 166 -49.94 60.53 -59.09
N GLN A 167 -50.82 60.47 -58.08
CA GLN A 167 -52.28 60.38 -58.21
C GLN A 167 -52.78 59.20 -59.08
N SER A 168 -51.96 58.16 -59.24
CA SER A 168 -52.21 56.99 -60.09
C SER A 168 -52.66 55.74 -59.30
N LEU A 169 -52.93 55.90 -58.00
CA LEU A 169 -53.39 54.84 -57.10
C LEU A 169 -54.49 55.41 -56.18
N THR A 170 -55.47 54.59 -55.80
CA THR A 170 -56.52 55.05 -54.87
C THR A 170 -56.01 55.08 -53.42
N LYS A 171 -56.65 55.88 -52.56
CA LYS A 171 -56.32 55.92 -51.12
C LYS A 171 -56.48 54.55 -50.46
N THR A 172 -57.53 53.81 -50.81
CA THR A 172 -57.80 52.48 -50.28
C THR A 172 -56.68 51.50 -50.60
N ASP A 173 -56.16 51.52 -51.83
CA ASP A 173 -55.07 50.63 -52.24
C ASP A 173 -53.76 50.99 -51.56
N TYR A 174 -53.48 52.29 -51.36
CA TYR A 174 -52.33 52.76 -50.59
C TYR A 174 -52.40 52.31 -49.12
N ASP A 175 -53.54 52.52 -48.47
CA ASP A 175 -53.76 52.12 -47.07
C ASP A 175 -53.67 50.59 -46.90
N ALA A 176 -54.14 49.82 -47.90
CA ALA A 176 -53.98 48.36 -47.93
C ALA A 176 -52.50 47.94 -48.03
N ALA A 177 -51.71 48.57 -48.90
CA ALA A 177 -50.27 48.30 -49.02
C ALA A 177 -49.52 48.65 -47.73
N LYS A 178 -49.89 49.77 -47.09
CA LYS A 178 -49.34 50.16 -45.78
C LYS A 178 -49.65 49.12 -44.70
N ALA A 179 -50.90 48.66 -44.61
CA ALA A 179 -51.29 47.63 -43.66
C ALA A 179 -50.53 46.31 -43.89
N GLN A 180 -50.32 45.91 -45.14
CA GLN A 180 -49.53 44.71 -45.47
C GLN A 180 -48.07 44.83 -45.05
N PHE A 181 -47.45 45.99 -45.25
CA PHE A 181 -46.10 46.27 -44.77
C PHE A 181 -46.01 46.18 -43.23
N GLU A 182 -46.94 46.80 -42.51
CA GLU A 182 -46.97 46.75 -41.04
C GLU A 182 -47.14 45.31 -40.51
N VAL A 183 -47.99 44.50 -41.16
CA VAL A 183 -48.14 43.06 -40.84
C VAL A 183 -46.86 42.29 -41.11
N ALA A 184 -46.19 42.51 -42.24
CA ALA A 184 -44.94 41.84 -42.58
C ALA A 184 -43.82 42.23 -41.61
N GLN A 185 -43.77 43.50 -41.18
CA GLN A 185 -42.84 43.99 -40.17
C GLN A 185 -43.05 43.32 -38.81
N ALA A 186 -44.32 43.19 -38.38
CA ALA A 186 -44.65 42.47 -37.15
C ALA A 186 -44.22 40.99 -37.21
N ARG A 187 -44.45 40.32 -38.35
CA ARG A 187 -44.03 38.92 -38.55
C ARG A 187 -42.52 38.75 -38.48
N LEU A 188 -41.76 39.65 -39.09
CA LEU A 188 -40.29 39.65 -39.02
C LEU A 188 -39.79 39.83 -37.59
N ASN A 189 -40.41 40.74 -36.83
CA ASN A 189 -40.03 40.97 -35.44
C ASN A 189 -40.29 39.74 -34.56
N THR A 190 -41.42 39.05 -34.77
CA THR A 190 -41.73 37.79 -34.08
C THR A 190 -40.72 36.70 -34.42
N ALA A 191 -40.38 36.51 -35.70
CA ALA A 191 -39.39 35.51 -36.12
C ALA A 191 -37.98 35.84 -35.56
N LYS A 192 -37.60 37.12 -35.52
CA LYS A 192 -36.36 37.59 -34.88
C LYS A 192 -36.34 37.35 -33.38
N ALA A 193 -37.48 37.51 -32.70
CA ALA A 193 -37.59 37.22 -31.27
C ALA A 193 -37.47 35.71 -31.00
N GLN A 194 -38.11 34.87 -31.82
CA GLN A 194 -38.02 33.41 -31.73
C GLN A 194 -36.61 32.86 -31.99
N PHE A 195 -35.84 33.46 -32.90
CA PHE A 195 -34.45 33.06 -33.16
C PHE A 195 -33.47 33.48 -32.05
N ARG A 196 -33.81 34.51 -31.27
CA ARG A 196 -32.94 35.07 -30.22
C ARG A 196 -33.20 34.51 -28.83
N GLY A 197 -34.38 33.94 -28.59
CA GLY A 197 -34.76 33.30 -27.33
C GLY A 197 -34.33 31.84 -27.30
#